data_AF-A0A9D5S507-F1
#
_entry.id   AF-A0A9D5S507-F1
#
_cell.length_a   1.000
_cell.length_b   1.000
_cell.length_c   1.000
_cell.angle_alpha   90.00
_cell.angle_beta   90.00
_cell.angle_gamma   90.00
#
_symmetry.space_group_name_H-M   'P 1'
#
loop_
_entity.id
_entity.type
_entity.pdbx_description
1 polymer ?
#
loop_
_entity_poly.entity_id
_entity_poly.type
_entity_poly.pdbx_seq_one_letter_code
_entity_poly.pdbx_strand_id
1 'polypeptide(L)'
;MPYGGSISLFQANKMNEQSFFSVDRLVEFGLGMGLAQQMVGMMNQYMQSMYVPGSIQSMPKPMPQTYYVALDGQQVGPLNDSELSQLVIQKKINKYTLSWVPGMASWKPIEQVPAILKVIALTPPPLNV
;
A
#
# COMPACT_ATOMS: atom_id res chain seq x y z
N MET A 1 -19.57 34.42 -67.05
CA MET A 1 -18.37 33.99 -67.81
C MET A 1 -17.40 35.18 -67.86
N PRO A 2 -16.06 35.03 -67.95
CA PRO A 2 -15.06 34.10 -67.37
C PRO A 2 -14.15 34.87 -66.36
N TYR A 3 -13.17 34.28 -65.66
CA TYR A 3 -11.71 34.29 -65.88
C TYR A 3 -11.11 33.53 -64.66
N GLY A 4 -10.13 32.63 -64.67
CA GLY A 4 -9.10 32.33 -65.66
C GLY A 4 -7.71 32.77 -65.17
N GLY A 5 -6.97 31.86 -64.50
CA GLY A 5 -5.49 31.83 -64.29
C GLY A 5 -4.86 32.89 -63.37
N SER A 6 -3.68 32.74 -62.76
CA SER A 6 -2.76 31.62 -62.45
C SER A 6 -1.55 32.22 -61.70
N ILE A 7 -1.18 31.62 -60.56
CA ILE A 7 0.19 31.41 -60.00
C ILE A 7 1.07 32.61 -59.61
N SER A 8 1.61 32.58 -58.37
CA SER A 8 2.98 32.94 -57.89
C SER A 8 2.93 33.48 -56.44
N LEU A 9 3.84 33.29 -55.49
CA LEU A 9 5.10 32.54 -55.31
C LEU A 9 5.40 32.64 -53.77
N PHE A 10 5.87 31.55 -53.16
CA PHE A 10 6.75 31.43 -51.96
C PHE A 10 6.64 32.37 -50.72
N GLN A 11 6.52 31.68 -49.57
CA GLN A 11 7.23 31.88 -48.28
C GLN A 11 7.44 33.31 -47.73
N ALA A 12 6.86 33.58 -46.56
CA ALA A 12 7.59 34.24 -45.46
C ALA A 12 6.90 34.01 -44.11
N ASN A 13 7.64 33.32 -43.24
CA ASN A 13 7.45 33.21 -41.81
C ASN A 13 7.24 34.58 -41.12
N LYS A 14 6.23 34.71 -40.25
CA LYS A 14 6.28 35.63 -39.11
C LYS A 14 5.68 34.95 -37.88
N MET A 15 6.59 34.53 -37.00
CA MET A 15 6.38 34.21 -35.60
C MET A 15 6.10 35.47 -34.76
N ASN A 16 5.56 35.22 -33.56
CA ASN A 16 5.54 36.03 -32.34
C ASN A 16 4.31 36.90 -32.06
N GLU A 17 3.29 36.26 -31.48
CA GLU A 17 2.29 36.88 -30.61
C GLU A 17 2.12 36.13 -29.26
N GLN A 18 3.11 35.32 -28.85
CA GLN A 18 3.03 34.54 -27.59
C GLN A 18 3.87 35.12 -26.43
N SER A 19 4.33 36.37 -26.56
CA SER A 19 5.23 37.02 -25.61
C SER A 19 4.53 37.67 -24.41
N PHE A 20 3.20 37.71 -24.37
CA PHE A 20 2.44 38.46 -23.36
C PHE A 20 1.90 37.63 -22.17
N PHE A 21 2.16 36.32 -22.12
CA PHE A 21 1.63 35.45 -21.05
C PHE A 21 2.66 34.98 -20.01
N SER A 22 3.93 35.38 -20.12
CA SER A 22 5.04 34.73 -19.39
C SER A 22 5.65 35.54 -18.24
N VAL A 23 5.26 36.81 -18.06
CA VAL A 23 5.84 37.68 -17.01
C VAL A 23 5.14 37.50 -15.65
N ASP A 24 3.80 37.35 -15.64
CA ASP A 24 3.03 37.10 -14.40
C ASP A 24 3.36 35.76 -13.72
N ARG A 25 3.80 34.74 -14.46
CA ARG A 25 4.15 33.42 -13.88
C ARG A 25 5.50 33.38 -13.16
N LEU A 26 6.41 34.33 -13.40
CA LEU A 26 7.76 34.30 -12.82
C LEU A 26 7.82 34.89 -11.42
N VAL A 27 7.01 35.91 -11.12
CA VAL A 27 6.91 36.51 -9.78
C VAL A 27 6.25 35.52 -8.80
N GLU A 28 5.30 34.73 -9.28
CA GLU A 28 4.58 33.70 -8.52
C GLU A 28 5.48 32.51 -8.12
N PHE A 29 6.47 32.16 -8.95
CA PHE A 29 7.43 31.09 -8.64
C PHE A 29 8.49 31.51 -7.60
N GLY A 30 8.84 32.80 -7.53
CA GLY A 30 9.86 33.33 -6.62
C GLY A 30 9.44 33.39 -5.15
N LEU A 31 8.14 33.56 -4.87
CA LEU A 31 7.59 33.54 -3.51
C LEU A 31 7.37 32.11 -2.97
N GLY A 32 7.48 31.09 -3.83
CA GLY A 32 7.27 29.69 -3.47
C GLY A 32 8.47 28.99 -2.83
N MET A 33 9.71 29.46 -3.04
CA MET A 33 10.91 28.74 -2.55
C MET A 33 11.19 28.94 -1.06
N GLY A 34 10.88 30.11 -0.48
CA GLY A 34 11.11 30.39 0.94
C GLY A 34 10.16 29.65 1.88
N LEU A 35 8.91 29.45 1.44
CA LEU A 35 7.91 28.66 2.16
C LEU A 35 8.12 27.15 1.99
N ALA A 36 8.74 26.71 0.90
CA ALA A 36 9.01 25.29 0.64
C ALA A 36 9.93 24.65 1.68
N GLN A 37 10.98 25.35 2.15
CA GLN A 37 11.91 24.79 3.14
C GLN A 37 11.25 24.60 4.52
N GLN A 38 10.42 25.54 4.93
CA GLN A 38 9.71 25.48 6.21
C GLN A 38 8.60 24.41 6.19
N MET A 39 7.93 24.23 5.04
CA MET A 39 6.98 23.13 4.86
C MET A 39 7.64 21.75 4.78
N VAL A 40 8.84 21.62 4.18
CA VAL A 40 9.57 20.34 4.13
C VAL A 40 10.02 19.90 5.53
N GLY A 41 10.44 20.84 6.38
CA GLY A 41 10.75 20.56 7.79
C GLY A 41 9.53 20.08 8.58
N MET A 42 8.39 20.74 8.39
CA MET A 42 7.13 20.34 9.02
C MET A 42 6.60 19.00 8.47
N MET A 43 6.75 18.73 7.17
CA MET A 43 6.33 17.47 6.53
C MET A 43 7.17 16.27 6.97
N ASN A 44 8.47 16.46 7.21
CA ASN A 44 9.35 15.41 7.73
C ASN A 44 8.98 15.02 9.18
N GLN A 45 8.56 16.00 9.98
CA GLN A 45 8.09 15.77 11.36
C GLN A 45 6.65 15.20 11.41
N TYR A 46 5.79 15.59 10.47
CA TYR A 46 4.41 15.11 10.36
C TYR A 46 4.31 13.69 9.78
N MET A 47 5.21 13.30 8.86
CA MET A 47 5.29 11.92 8.35
C MET A 47 5.76 10.91 9.39
N GLN A 48 6.53 11.33 10.40
CA GLN A 48 6.93 10.46 11.50
C GLN A 48 5.85 10.35 12.59
N SER A 49 4.81 11.19 12.59
CA SER A 49 3.94 11.36 13.77
C SER A 49 2.42 11.42 13.53
N MET A 50 1.87 11.42 12.30
CA MET A 50 0.43 11.65 12.13
C MET A 50 -0.34 10.59 11.31
N TYR A 51 -1.10 9.82 12.07
CA TYR A 51 -2.47 9.32 11.79
C TYR A 51 -3.34 10.42 11.15
N VAL A 52 -3.92 10.17 9.96
CA VAL A 52 -4.80 11.12 9.23
C VAL A 52 -6.20 10.52 9.06
N PRO A 53 -7.27 11.15 9.57
CA PRO A 53 -8.65 10.79 9.28
C PRO A 53 -9.13 11.44 7.96
N GLY A 54 -9.55 10.60 6.99
CA GLY A 54 -10.56 11.00 6.01
C GLY A 54 -10.13 11.40 4.59
N SER A 55 -9.46 10.52 3.85
CA SER A 55 -9.68 10.32 2.39
C SER A 55 -8.82 9.16 1.86
N ILE A 56 -9.47 8.03 1.52
CA ILE A 56 -9.07 6.92 0.64
C ILE A 56 -7.73 7.11 -0.12
N GLN A 57 -6.73 6.25 -0.04
CA GLN A 57 -6.74 4.80 0.21
C GLN A 57 -5.36 4.45 0.75
N SER A 58 -5.17 4.61 2.07
CA SER A 58 -4.18 3.82 2.79
C SER A 58 -4.55 2.37 2.50
N MET A 59 -3.84 1.71 1.56
CA MET A 59 -3.80 0.25 1.59
C MET A 59 -3.48 -0.08 3.04
N PRO A 60 -4.38 -0.77 3.77
CA PRO A 60 -4.06 -1.16 5.12
C PRO A 60 -2.76 -1.94 4.98
N LYS A 61 -1.66 -1.41 5.53
CA LYS A 61 -0.43 -2.18 5.63
C LYS A 61 -0.88 -3.51 6.20
N PRO A 62 -0.62 -4.65 5.54
CA PRO A 62 -1.06 -5.94 6.05
C PRO A 62 -0.54 -6.02 7.48
N MET A 63 -1.46 -5.93 8.44
CA MET A 63 -1.10 -6.05 9.84
C MET A 63 -0.44 -7.41 9.97
N PRO A 64 0.69 -7.53 10.67
CA PRO A 64 1.34 -8.81 10.86
C PRO A 64 0.29 -9.79 11.38
N GLN A 65 0.00 -10.82 10.59
CA GLN A 65 -1.04 -11.78 10.95
C GLN A 65 -0.59 -12.47 12.21
N THR A 66 -1.39 -12.25 13.26
CA THR A 66 -1.13 -12.77 14.59
C THR A 66 -2.11 -13.88 14.86
N TYR A 67 -1.59 -15.02 15.29
CA TYR A 67 -2.38 -16.21 15.57
C TYR A 67 -2.33 -16.55 17.05
N TYR A 68 -3.42 -17.09 17.56
CA TYR A 68 -3.49 -17.65 18.90
C TYR A 68 -4.03 -19.07 18.79
N VAL A 69 -3.46 -19.99 19.56
CA VAL A 69 -3.86 -21.40 19.60
C VAL A 69 -4.05 -21.84 21.05
N ALA A 70 -4.93 -22.81 21.28
CA ALA A 70 -5.10 -23.42 22.58
C ALA A 70 -4.26 -24.70 22.67
N LEU A 71 -3.25 -24.71 23.53
CA LEU A 71 -2.41 -25.87 23.84
C LEU A 71 -2.62 -26.27 25.29
N ASP A 72 -2.97 -27.53 25.55
CA ASP A 72 -3.20 -28.06 26.91
C ASP A 72 -4.19 -27.21 27.76
N GLY A 73 -5.18 -26.61 27.11
CA GLY A 73 -6.17 -25.73 27.75
C GLY A 73 -5.68 -24.31 28.04
N GLN A 74 -4.45 -23.96 27.65
CA GLN A 74 -3.90 -22.62 27.76
C GLN A 74 -3.81 -21.93 26.40
N GLN A 75 -4.05 -20.63 26.39
CA GLN A 75 -3.84 -19.79 25.21
C GLN A 75 -2.34 -19.58 24.99
N VAL A 76 -1.88 -19.85 23.77
CA VAL A 76 -0.51 -19.62 23.30
C VAL A 76 -0.54 -18.64 22.13
N GLY A 77 0.26 -17.58 22.24
CA GLY A 77 0.39 -16.50 21.26
C GLY A 77 0.62 -15.15 21.94
N PRO A 78 0.83 -14.06 21.19
CA PRO A 78 0.71 -13.93 19.73
C PRO A 78 1.77 -14.72 18.96
N LEU A 79 1.35 -15.58 18.02
CA LEU A 79 2.21 -16.36 17.13
C LEU A 79 2.29 -15.73 15.74
N ASN A 80 3.45 -15.83 15.10
CA ASN A 80 3.61 -15.53 13.67
C ASN A 80 3.50 -16.80 12.79
N ASP A 81 3.53 -16.63 11.46
CA ASP A 81 3.40 -17.74 10.51
C ASP A 81 4.48 -18.83 10.69
N SER A 82 5.72 -18.43 11.02
CA SER A 82 6.83 -19.37 11.22
C SER A 82 6.65 -20.20 12.49
N GLU A 83 6.28 -19.57 13.61
CA GLU A 83 5.99 -20.25 14.87
C GLU A 83 4.81 -21.20 14.74
N LEU A 84 3.75 -20.78 14.04
CA LEU A 84 2.60 -21.63 13.76
C LEU A 84 3.01 -22.86 12.93
N SER A 85 3.83 -22.66 11.91
CA SER A 85 4.37 -23.74 11.07
C SER A 85 5.20 -24.73 11.90
N GLN A 86 6.05 -24.23 12.80
CA GLN A 86 6.82 -25.08 13.71
C GLN A 86 5.93 -25.91 14.63
N LEU A 87 4.85 -25.35 15.16
CA LEU A 87 3.90 -26.09 16.01
C LEU A 87 3.21 -27.23 15.23
N VAL A 88 2.94 -27.03 13.93
CA VAL A 88 2.39 -28.08 13.06
C VAL A 88 3.44 -29.16 12.81
N ILE A 89 4.68 -28.79 12.50
CA ILE A 89 5.79 -29.74 12.26
C ILE A 89 6.06 -30.57 13.53
N GLN A 90 6.04 -29.94 14.70
CA GLN A 90 6.19 -30.61 15.99
C GLN A 90 4.96 -31.42 16.41
N LYS A 91 3.88 -31.43 15.62
CA LYS A 91 2.60 -32.08 15.92
C LYS A 91 1.97 -31.63 17.26
N LYS A 92 2.31 -30.42 17.72
CA LYS A 92 1.75 -29.82 18.94
C LYS A 92 0.32 -29.35 18.72
N ILE A 93 0.02 -28.88 17.52
CA ILE A 93 -1.32 -28.50 17.09
C ILE A 93 -1.81 -29.41 15.97
N ASN A 94 -3.12 -29.62 15.91
CA ASN A 94 -3.78 -30.41 14.87
C ASN A 94 -5.01 -29.65 14.34
N LYS A 95 -5.68 -30.20 13.33
CA LYS A 95 -6.84 -29.54 12.68
C LYS A 95 -8.01 -29.21 13.63
N TYR A 96 -8.12 -29.92 14.76
CA TYR A 96 -9.15 -29.72 15.78
C TYR A 96 -8.72 -28.77 16.90
N THR A 97 -7.43 -28.38 16.96
CA THR A 97 -6.92 -27.43 17.95
C THR A 97 -7.68 -26.11 17.81
N LEU A 98 -8.19 -25.60 18.94
CA LEU A 98 -8.86 -24.30 18.94
C LEU A 98 -7.84 -23.20 18.63
N SER A 99 -8.23 -22.29 17.78
CA SER A 99 -7.42 -21.19 17.31
C SER A 99 -8.27 -19.93 17.15
N TRP A 100 -7.63 -18.78 17.27
CA TRP A 100 -8.28 -17.49 17.18
C TRP A 100 -7.33 -16.50 16.52
N VAL A 101 -7.90 -15.62 15.70
CA VAL A 101 -7.19 -14.52 15.05
C VAL A 101 -7.92 -13.21 15.34
N PRO A 102 -7.20 -12.07 15.40
CA PRO A 102 -7.83 -10.77 15.56
C PRO A 102 -8.95 -10.55 14.53
N GLY A 103 -10.13 -10.18 15.02
CA GLY A 103 -11.34 -10.00 14.19
C GLY A 103 -12.30 -11.19 14.18
N MET A 104 -11.96 -12.32 14.82
CA MET A 104 -12.92 -13.43 15.03
C MET A 104 -13.78 -13.21 16.29
N ALA A 105 -15.05 -13.61 16.22
CA ALA A 105 -15.99 -13.52 17.34
C ALA A 105 -15.76 -14.57 18.44
N SER A 106 -15.21 -15.73 18.08
CA SER A 106 -14.99 -16.84 19.01
C SER A 106 -13.84 -17.72 18.54
N TRP A 107 -13.28 -18.50 19.46
CA TRP A 107 -12.30 -19.54 19.16
C TRP A 107 -12.92 -20.58 18.23
N LYS A 108 -12.16 -21.00 17.22
CA LYS A 108 -12.59 -22.01 16.25
C LYS A 108 -11.48 -23.02 16.00
N PRO A 109 -11.82 -24.29 15.71
CA PRO A 109 -10.81 -25.27 15.34
C PRO A 109 -10.04 -24.79 14.10
N ILE A 110 -8.76 -25.15 14.01
CA ILE A 110 -7.85 -24.73 12.92
C ILE A 110 -8.44 -24.97 11.53
N GLU A 111 -9.16 -26.08 11.33
CA GLU A 111 -9.85 -26.37 10.05
C GLU A 111 -10.92 -25.35 9.64
N GLN A 112 -11.42 -24.56 10.60
CA GLN A 112 -12.41 -23.50 10.37
C GLN A 112 -11.79 -22.10 10.33
N VAL A 113 -10.45 -21.99 10.39
CA VAL A 113 -9.73 -20.71 10.32
C VAL A 113 -8.93 -20.65 9.01
N PRO A 114 -9.49 -20.07 7.93
CA PRO A 114 -8.85 -20.03 6.62
C PRO A 114 -7.48 -19.36 6.62
N ALA A 115 -7.26 -18.39 7.50
CA ALA A 115 -5.98 -17.70 7.65
C ALA A 115 -4.86 -18.69 8.05
N ILE A 116 -5.13 -19.56 9.02
CA ILE A 116 -4.18 -20.57 9.49
C ILE A 116 -3.99 -21.65 8.42
N LEU A 117 -5.07 -22.09 7.78
CA LEU A 117 -4.98 -23.08 6.69
C LEU A 117 -4.06 -22.64 5.55
N LYS A 118 -4.03 -21.34 5.22
CA LYS A 118 -3.09 -20.81 4.23
C LYS A 118 -1.63 -21.00 4.66
N VAL A 119 -1.31 -20.73 5.93
CA VAL A 119 0.04 -20.93 6.48
C VAL A 119 0.43 -22.40 6.41
N ILE A 120 -0.47 -23.29 6.82
CA ILE A 120 -0.24 -24.75 6.82
C ILE A 120 -0.05 -25.27 5.39
N ALA A 121 -0.84 -24.79 4.42
CA ALA A 121 -0.71 -25.18 3.02
C ALA A 121 0.60 -24.69 2.37
N LEU A 122 1.12 -23.55 2.83
CA LEU A 122 2.43 -23.02 2.43
C LEU A 122 3.59 -23.68 3.18
N THR A 123 3.32 -24.39 4.27
CA THR A 123 4.32 -25.19 4.98
C THR A 123 4.48 -26.49 4.22
N PRO A 124 5.68 -26.81 3.69
CA PRO A 124 5.89 -28.08 3.01
C PRO A 124 5.53 -29.23 3.96
N PRO A 125 4.75 -30.23 3.52
CA PRO A 125 4.40 -31.35 4.36
C PRO A 125 5.69 -32.02 4.85
N PRO A 126 5.77 -32.42 6.14
CA PRO A 126 6.94 -33.11 6.64
C PRO A 126 7.16 -34.38 5.81
N LEU A 127 8.36 -34.54 5.27
CA LEU A 127 8.76 -35.78 4.62
C LEU A 127 8.69 -36.87 5.69
N ASN A 128 7.83 -37.87 5.48
CA ASN A 128 7.93 -39.13 6.21
C ASN A 128 9.22 -39.81 5.72
N VAL A 129 10.35 -39.48 6.35
CA VAL A 129 11.60 -40.23 6.23
C VAL A 129 11.60 -41.41 7.18
#